data_AF-A0A914IZL6-F1
#
_entry.id   AF-A0A914IZL6-F1
#
_cell.length_a   1.000
_cell.length_b   1.000
_cell.length_c   1.000
_cell.angle_alpha   90.00
_cell.angle_beta   90.00
_cell.angle_gamma   90.00
#
_symmetry.space_group_name_H-M   'P 1'
#
loop_
_entity.id
_entity.type
_entity.pdbx_description
1 polymer ?
#
loop_
_entity_poly.entity_id
_entity_poly.type
_entity_poly.pdbx_seq_one_letter_code
_entity_poly.pdbx_strand_id
1 'polypeptide(L)'
;MHEMIQRIFQKLQELINNTNKYVSIGQEKNVLELNDALADGALNLVKNITADDFIQNESEKERNLMKFRLFLGLVQHEPSTLCLCMNRKTEHIIQCNKLLHSAAEKALSNFMDLIIDETVSESNISKMPNYVANPTKFLDLAQELEKHKLPDSESIIEIPTQLSRFYYNLLYSICQKSNSYSVGHLFTRNVTTRIATILGEILSKSMIETAKSCCSSTPVCTQVQFDAKILFFMFLNKDFMEAVQIVEEKMDPITRTILAEPLTKNAKLFVQRTTLLFGQLQVEPPTSSSSKEIELAPSYTSLIDIVPMITNIPRLPLIPGLSVIEHKTIEEKPKDALKKKKQDGSKVFDQSSLTGLLAKPSSISSFVDKFSSNWFKN
;
A
#
# COMPACT_ATOMS: atom_id res chain seq x y z
N MET A 1 7.20 25.08 -1.57
CA MET A 1 5.71 24.98 -1.62
C MET A 1 4.98 25.60 -0.42
N HIS A 2 5.49 25.42 0.82
CA HIS A 2 4.82 25.84 2.07
C HIS A 2 4.23 27.26 2.07
N GLU A 3 4.96 28.25 1.55
CA GLU A 3 4.51 29.64 1.51
C GLU A 3 3.20 29.84 0.75
N MET A 4 2.96 29.08 -0.32
CA MET A 4 1.71 29.19 -1.10
C MET A 4 0.52 28.73 -0.25
N ILE A 5 0.67 27.62 0.46
CA ILE A 5 -0.34 27.11 1.40
C ILE A 5 -0.57 28.13 2.50
N GLN A 6 0.50 28.63 3.15
CA GLN A 6 0.39 29.65 4.18
C GLN A 6 -0.30 30.93 3.69
N ARG A 7 0.02 31.42 2.48
CA ARG A 7 -0.64 32.61 1.89
C ARG A 7 -2.13 32.37 1.63
N ILE A 8 -2.52 31.17 1.19
CA ILE A 8 -3.94 30.79 1.03
C ILE A 8 -4.65 30.84 2.39
N PHE A 9 -4.11 30.21 3.42
CA PHE A 9 -4.72 30.22 4.76
C PHE A 9 -4.73 31.60 5.42
N GLN A 10 -3.67 32.41 5.26
CA GLN A 10 -3.65 33.80 5.69
C GLN A 10 -4.75 34.62 5.01
N LYS A 11 -4.96 34.44 3.70
CA LYS A 11 -6.05 35.12 2.96
C LYS A 11 -7.43 34.64 3.39
N LEU A 12 -7.63 33.35 3.63
CA LEU A 12 -8.88 32.83 4.20
C LEU A 12 -9.15 33.40 5.60
N GLN A 13 -8.11 33.49 6.45
CA GLN A 13 -8.22 34.05 7.79
C GLN A 13 -8.48 35.56 7.80
N GLU A 14 -7.84 36.33 6.91
CA GLU A 14 -8.18 37.74 6.66
C GLU A 14 -9.66 37.89 6.29
N LEU A 15 -10.17 37.00 5.42
CA LEU A 15 -11.54 37.05 4.92
C LEU A 15 -12.55 36.69 6.02
N ILE A 16 -12.30 35.65 6.82
CA ILE A 16 -13.07 35.35 8.06
C ILE A 16 -13.07 36.55 9.00
N ASN A 17 -11.90 37.15 9.27
CA ASN A 17 -11.78 38.29 10.18
C ASN A 17 -12.57 39.51 9.67
N ASN A 18 -12.61 39.75 8.37
CA ASN A 18 -13.38 40.84 7.77
C ASN A 18 -14.89 40.56 7.82
N THR A 19 -15.34 39.32 7.56
CA THR A 19 -16.73 38.90 7.77
C THR A 19 -17.15 39.08 9.23
N ASN A 20 -16.35 38.60 10.18
CA ASN A 20 -16.62 38.76 11.62
C ASN A 20 -16.70 40.24 12.05
N LYS A 21 -15.83 41.11 11.52
CA LYS A 21 -15.94 42.57 11.72
C LYS A 21 -17.25 43.11 11.18
N TYR A 22 -17.64 42.73 9.96
CA TYR A 22 -18.91 43.16 9.36
C TYR A 22 -20.13 42.74 10.20
N VAL A 23 -20.14 41.49 10.68
CA VAL A 23 -21.15 40.97 11.61
C VAL A 23 -21.19 41.80 12.90
N SER A 24 -20.03 42.13 13.48
CA SER A 24 -19.95 42.93 14.72
C SER A 24 -20.41 44.39 14.58
N ILE A 25 -20.51 44.91 13.36
CA ILE A 25 -21.00 46.27 13.08
C ILE A 25 -22.55 46.33 13.00
N GLY A 26 -23.24 45.19 13.12
CA GLY A 26 -24.67 45.15 13.48
C GLY A 26 -25.68 45.16 12.33
N GLN A 27 -25.29 44.74 11.11
CA GLN A 27 -26.27 44.48 10.03
C GLN A 27 -26.93 43.09 10.18
N GLU A 28 -27.67 42.89 11.28
CA GLU A 28 -28.22 41.58 11.70
C GLU A 28 -29.04 40.84 10.62
N LYS A 29 -29.72 41.57 9.72
CA LYS A 29 -30.63 40.97 8.72
C LYS A 29 -29.95 40.07 7.70
N ASN A 30 -28.67 40.32 7.35
CA ASN A 30 -27.99 39.65 6.24
C ASN A 30 -26.79 38.80 6.70
N VAL A 31 -26.59 38.63 8.01
CA VAL A 31 -25.44 37.88 8.59
C VAL A 31 -25.43 36.42 8.13
N LEU A 32 -26.59 35.76 8.08
CA LEU A 32 -26.70 34.38 7.62
C LEU A 32 -26.39 34.25 6.13
N GLU A 33 -26.93 35.15 5.30
CA GLU A 33 -26.67 35.19 3.85
C GLU A 33 -25.18 35.44 3.54
N LEU A 34 -24.52 36.32 4.30
CA LEU A 34 -23.09 36.62 4.16
C LEU A 34 -22.21 35.42 4.54
N ASN A 35 -22.53 34.74 5.64
CA ASN A 35 -21.80 33.54 6.07
C ASN A 35 -22.03 32.35 5.11
N ASP A 36 -23.21 32.27 4.51
CA ASP A 36 -23.54 31.24 3.53
C ASP A 36 -22.83 31.50 2.19
N ALA A 37 -22.83 32.74 1.70
CA ALA A 37 -22.04 33.14 0.53
C ALA A 37 -20.52 32.94 0.73
N LEU A 38 -20.02 33.14 1.96
CA LEU A 38 -18.63 32.81 2.32
C LEU A 38 -18.37 31.30 2.24
N ALA A 39 -19.29 30.47 2.76
CA ALA A 39 -19.16 29.02 2.73
C ALA A 39 -19.20 28.46 1.30
N ASP A 40 -20.08 28.99 0.45
CA ASP A 40 -20.15 28.67 -0.98
C ASP A 40 -18.91 29.13 -1.73
N GLY A 41 -18.43 30.35 -1.46
CA GLY A 41 -17.21 30.89 -2.04
C GLY A 41 -15.97 30.05 -1.70
N ALA A 42 -15.81 29.65 -0.43
CA ALA A 42 -14.72 28.78 0.01
C ALA A 42 -14.79 27.38 -0.63
N LEU A 43 -15.99 26.80 -0.74
CA LEU A 43 -16.19 25.53 -1.41
C LEU A 43 -15.92 25.61 -2.92
N ASN A 44 -16.31 26.70 -3.58
CA ASN A 44 -16.04 26.93 -5.00
C ASN A 44 -14.56 27.21 -5.28
N LEU A 45 -13.85 27.91 -4.38
CA LEU A 45 -12.39 28.04 -4.44
C LEU A 45 -11.71 26.65 -4.43
N VAL A 46 -12.14 25.76 -3.53
CA VAL A 46 -11.62 24.38 -3.49
C VAL A 46 -11.96 23.62 -4.78
N LYS A 47 -13.20 23.70 -5.28
CA LYS A 47 -13.57 23.08 -6.58
C LYS A 47 -12.64 23.52 -7.69
N ASN A 48 -12.44 24.83 -7.87
CA ASN A 48 -11.58 25.39 -8.92
C ASN A 48 -10.12 24.92 -8.75
N ILE A 49 -9.56 25.01 -7.54
CA ILE A 49 -8.21 24.51 -7.23
C ILE A 49 -8.08 23.01 -7.54
N THR A 50 -9.11 22.19 -7.30
CA THR A 50 -9.07 20.75 -7.64
C THR A 50 -9.31 20.44 -9.12
N ALA A 51 -9.89 21.36 -9.89
CA ALA A 51 -10.22 21.17 -11.30
C ALA A 51 -9.16 21.75 -12.26
N ASP A 52 -8.57 22.89 -11.91
CA ASP A 52 -7.70 23.66 -12.81
C ASP A 52 -6.27 23.11 -12.93
N ASP A 53 -5.62 23.48 -14.02
CA ASP A 53 -4.19 23.26 -14.26
C ASP A 53 -3.39 24.54 -13.92
N PHE A 54 -3.50 24.95 -12.65
CA PHE A 54 -2.91 26.18 -12.11
C PHE A 54 -1.38 26.12 -11.93
N ILE A 55 -0.76 24.94 -12.08
CA ILE A 55 0.70 24.77 -12.10
C ILE A 55 1.13 24.67 -13.56
N GLN A 56 1.74 25.75 -14.05
CA GLN A 56 2.22 25.89 -15.42
C GLN A 56 3.76 25.93 -15.42
N ASN A 57 4.37 25.54 -16.53
CA ASN A 57 5.83 25.49 -16.79
C ASN A 57 6.64 24.36 -16.11
N GLU A 58 6.05 23.55 -15.24
CA GLU A 58 6.69 22.36 -14.65
C GLU A 58 6.51 21.12 -15.54
N SER A 59 7.36 20.10 -15.38
CA SER A 59 7.15 18.81 -16.05
C SER A 59 5.85 18.15 -15.56
N GLU A 60 5.21 17.31 -16.37
CA GLU A 60 3.95 16.68 -15.97
C GLU A 60 4.08 15.82 -14.69
N LYS A 61 5.24 15.19 -14.50
CA LYS A 61 5.59 14.43 -13.30
C LYS A 61 5.67 15.35 -12.07
N GLU A 62 6.44 16.43 -12.14
CA GLU A 62 6.57 17.39 -11.04
C GLU A 62 5.24 18.07 -10.73
N ARG A 63 4.49 18.46 -11.76
CA ARG A 63 3.14 19.03 -11.65
C ARG A 63 2.17 18.12 -10.89
N ASN A 64 2.10 16.83 -11.20
CA ASN A 64 1.24 15.89 -10.49
C ASN A 64 1.69 15.71 -9.02
N LEU A 65 3.00 15.62 -8.75
CA LEU A 65 3.53 15.58 -7.38
C LEU A 65 3.21 16.86 -6.60
N MET A 66 3.34 18.03 -7.24
CA MET A 66 3.05 19.31 -6.63
C MET A 66 1.56 19.47 -6.31
N LYS A 67 0.67 19.07 -7.23
CA LYS A 67 -0.79 19.02 -6.98
C LYS A 67 -1.11 18.11 -5.79
N PHE A 68 -0.56 16.90 -5.75
CA PHE A 68 -0.75 15.97 -4.63
C PHE A 68 -0.33 16.59 -3.29
N ARG A 69 0.88 17.16 -3.22
CA ARG A 69 1.39 17.83 -2.01
C ARG A 69 0.57 19.06 -1.62
N LEU A 70 0.05 19.83 -2.58
CA LEU A 70 -0.86 20.95 -2.30
C LEU A 70 -2.17 20.46 -1.70
N PHE A 71 -2.85 19.50 -2.33
CA PHE A 71 -4.14 19.00 -1.86
C PHE A 71 -4.01 18.31 -0.49
N LEU A 72 -2.94 17.54 -0.27
CA LEU A 72 -2.60 16.98 1.04
C LEU A 72 -2.32 18.10 2.07
N GLY A 73 -1.63 19.15 1.67
CA GLY A 73 -1.40 20.34 2.49
C GLY A 73 -2.69 21.07 2.86
N LEU A 74 -3.65 21.20 1.95
CA LEU A 74 -4.98 21.79 2.23
C LEU A 74 -5.84 20.90 3.15
N VAL A 75 -5.63 19.58 3.14
CA VAL A 75 -6.26 18.64 4.09
C VAL A 75 -5.62 18.73 5.49
N GLN A 76 -4.30 18.94 5.57
CA GLN A 76 -3.55 18.93 6.84
C GLN A 76 -3.50 20.30 7.54
N HIS A 77 -3.37 21.38 6.78
CA HIS A 77 -3.12 22.71 7.31
C HIS A 77 -4.45 23.33 7.77
N GLU A 78 -4.52 23.69 9.05
CA GLU A 78 -5.69 24.34 9.70
C GLU A 78 -7.08 23.90 9.20
N PRO A 79 -7.51 22.65 9.43
CA PRO A 79 -8.87 22.21 9.16
C PRO A 79 -9.92 23.13 9.82
N SER A 80 -9.57 23.72 10.97
CA SER A 80 -10.34 24.76 11.67
C SER A 80 -10.65 25.96 10.80
N THR A 81 -9.67 26.48 10.05
CA THR A 81 -9.81 27.71 9.24
C THR A 81 -10.72 27.47 8.04
N LEU A 82 -10.55 26.34 7.33
CA LEU A 82 -11.47 25.91 6.28
C LEU A 82 -12.90 25.62 6.82
N CYS A 83 -13.02 24.97 7.99
CA CYS A 83 -14.33 24.73 8.63
C CYS A 83 -15.02 26.02 9.10
N LEU A 84 -14.25 27.04 9.51
CA LEU A 84 -14.75 28.37 9.87
C LEU A 84 -15.22 29.14 8.63
N CYS A 85 -14.47 29.11 7.51
CA CYS A 85 -14.95 29.63 6.22
C CYS A 85 -16.27 28.97 5.80
N MET A 86 -16.44 27.68 6.06
CA MET A 86 -17.65 26.93 5.71
C MET A 86 -18.80 27.10 6.71
N ASN A 87 -18.73 28.08 7.63
CA ASN A 87 -19.73 28.35 8.67
C ASN A 87 -20.13 27.08 9.47
N ARG A 88 -19.19 26.14 9.63
CA ARG A 88 -19.42 24.80 10.22
C ARG A 88 -20.55 23.98 9.56
N LYS A 89 -20.96 24.31 8.33
CA LYS A 89 -21.91 23.50 7.54
C LYS A 89 -21.31 22.13 7.25
N THR A 90 -21.79 21.11 7.97
CA THR A 90 -21.31 19.73 7.89
C THR A 90 -21.28 19.20 6.46
N GLU A 91 -22.28 19.52 5.64
CA GLU A 91 -22.36 19.10 4.24
C GLU A 91 -21.23 19.69 3.38
N HIS A 92 -20.97 21.00 3.48
CA HIS A 92 -19.90 21.66 2.73
C HIS A 92 -18.51 21.16 3.16
N ILE A 93 -18.32 20.92 4.47
CA ILE A 93 -17.08 20.35 5.00
C ILE A 93 -16.86 18.92 4.49
N ILE A 94 -17.90 18.08 4.50
CA ILE A 94 -17.84 16.72 3.92
C ILE A 94 -17.55 16.78 2.41
N GLN A 95 -18.18 17.69 1.67
CA GLN A 95 -17.96 17.84 0.23
C GLN A 95 -16.55 18.32 -0.09
N CYS A 96 -16.04 19.32 0.65
CA CYS A 96 -14.67 19.82 0.55
C CYS A 96 -13.64 18.70 0.78
N ASN A 97 -13.78 17.96 1.89
CA ASN A 97 -12.87 16.86 2.22
C ASN A 97 -12.92 15.76 1.15
N LYS A 98 -14.10 15.42 0.62
CA LYS A 98 -14.23 14.46 -0.50
C LYS A 98 -13.52 14.95 -1.77
N LEU A 99 -13.67 16.23 -2.13
CA LEU A 99 -13.00 16.83 -3.29
C LEU A 99 -11.49 16.82 -3.13
N LEU A 100 -10.96 17.30 -1.99
CA LEU A 100 -9.52 17.35 -1.73
C LEU A 100 -8.88 15.96 -1.68
N HIS A 101 -9.51 14.98 -1.00
CA HIS A 101 -9.01 13.61 -0.98
C HIS A 101 -9.04 12.95 -2.37
N SER A 102 -10.13 13.10 -3.12
CA SER A 102 -10.24 12.55 -4.48
C SER A 102 -9.21 13.18 -5.44
N ALA A 103 -9.01 14.50 -5.36
CA ALA A 103 -8.00 15.20 -6.14
C ALA A 103 -6.57 14.79 -5.75
N ALA A 104 -6.30 14.58 -4.46
CA ALA A 104 -5.01 14.08 -3.97
C ALA A 104 -4.74 12.64 -4.46
N GLU A 105 -5.69 11.72 -4.31
CA GLU A 105 -5.55 10.34 -4.81
C GLU A 105 -5.34 10.29 -6.33
N LYS A 106 -6.05 11.13 -7.09
CA LYS A 106 -5.89 11.25 -8.54
C LYS A 106 -4.52 11.81 -8.93
N ALA A 107 -4.05 12.87 -8.28
CA ALA A 107 -2.75 13.46 -8.55
C ALA A 107 -1.60 12.50 -8.20
N LEU A 108 -1.70 11.79 -7.07
CA LEU A 108 -0.71 10.76 -6.70
C LEU A 108 -0.75 9.55 -7.65
N SER A 109 -1.94 9.14 -8.10
CA SER A 109 -2.10 8.10 -9.12
C SER A 109 -1.39 8.47 -10.41
N ASN A 110 -1.71 9.63 -11.00
CA ASN A 110 -1.09 10.12 -12.22
C ASN A 110 0.44 10.26 -12.07
N PHE A 111 0.93 10.73 -10.92
CA PHE A 111 2.35 10.78 -10.63
C PHE A 111 3.00 9.39 -10.65
N MET A 112 2.35 8.39 -10.04
CA MET A 112 2.86 7.02 -9.98
C MET A 112 2.78 6.32 -11.33
N ASP A 113 1.75 6.57 -12.15
CA ASP A 113 1.67 6.08 -13.52
C ASP A 113 2.92 6.50 -14.32
N LEU A 114 3.32 7.79 -14.24
CA LEU A 114 4.54 8.31 -14.88
C LEU A 114 5.84 7.69 -14.32
N ILE A 115 5.91 7.44 -13.01
CA ILE A 115 7.06 6.74 -12.40
C ILE A 115 7.14 5.30 -12.91
N ILE A 116 6.00 4.62 -13.10
CA ILE A 116 5.94 3.26 -13.64
C ILE A 116 6.40 3.27 -15.10
N ASP A 117 5.84 4.13 -15.95
CA ASP A 117 6.18 4.22 -17.38
C ASP A 117 7.67 4.54 -17.60
N GLU A 118 8.21 5.50 -16.85
CA GLU A 118 9.65 5.84 -16.85
C GLU A 118 10.51 4.63 -16.46
N THR A 119 10.16 3.95 -15.37
CA THR A 119 10.95 2.81 -14.87
C THR A 119 10.83 1.58 -15.77
N VAL A 120 9.67 1.34 -16.37
CA VAL A 120 9.47 0.26 -17.35
C VAL A 120 10.31 0.53 -18.60
N SER A 121 10.34 1.78 -19.08
CA SER A 121 11.12 2.21 -20.25
C SER A 121 12.64 2.12 -20.03
N GLU A 122 13.11 2.42 -18.82
CA GLU A 122 14.51 2.25 -18.41
C GLU A 122 14.88 0.78 -18.11
N SER A 123 13.89 -0.08 -17.85
CA SER A 123 14.13 -1.46 -17.46
C SER A 123 14.53 -2.33 -18.64
N ASN A 124 15.23 -3.43 -18.33
CA ASN A 124 15.59 -4.45 -19.31
C ASN A 124 14.52 -5.56 -19.42
N ILE A 125 13.29 -5.34 -18.94
CA ILE A 125 12.26 -6.40 -18.84
C ILE A 125 11.92 -7.04 -20.20
N SER A 126 11.88 -6.24 -21.26
CA SER A 126 11.68 -6.67 -22.65
C SER A 126 12.79 -7.60 -23.18
N LYS A 127 13.92 -7.73 -22.47
CA LYS A 127 14.98 -8.69 -22.83
C LYS A 127 14.71 -10.09 -22.27
N MET A 128 13.88 -10.24 -21.24
CA MET A 128 13.61 -11.53 -20.58
C MET A 128 13.21 -12.67 -21.55
N PRO A 129 12.32 -12.46 -22.54
CA PRO A 129 12.00 -13.48 -23.56
C PRO A 129 13.22 -14.05 -24.29
N ASN A 130 14.22 -13.20 -24.58
CA ASN A 130 15.44 -13.59 -25.30
C ASN A 130 16.43 -14.41 -24.45
N TYR A 131 16.33 -14.33 -23.12
CA TYR A 131 17.14 -15.13 -22.19
C TYR A 131 16.49 -16.49 -21.94
N VAL A 132 15.18 -16.55 -21.69
CA VAL A 132 14.47 -17.83 -21.47
C VAL A 132 14.36 -18.70 -22.72
N ALA A 133 14.57 -18.13 -23.91
CA ALA A 133 14.66 -18.88 -25.16
C ALA A 133 15.94 -19.73 -25.29
N ASN A 134 16.98 -19.50 -24.48
CA ASN A 134 18.22 -20.28 -24.52
C ASN A 134 18.75 -20.58 -23.11
N PRO A 135 18.81 -21.86 -22.68
CA PRO A 135 19.29 -22.25 -21.35
C PRO A 135 20.67 -21.70 -20.98
N THR A 136 21.58 -21.57 -21.95
CA THR A 136 22.95 -21.07 -21.69
C THR A 136 22.98 -19.58 -21.36
N LYS A 137 22.05 -18.78 -21.92
CA LYS A 137 21.88 -17.37 -21.55
C LYS A 137 21.16 -17.25 -20.21
N PHE A 138 20.23 -18.16 -19.94
CA PHE A 138 19.50 -18.19 -18.68
C PHE A 138 20.41 -18.49 -17.46
N LEU A 139 21.58 -19.12 -17.64
CA LEU A 139 22.56 -19.30 -16.56
C LEU A 139 22.97 -17.98 -15.88
N ASP A 140 23.06 -16.88 -16.63
CA ASP A 140 23.34 -15.53 -16.08
C ASP A 140 22.22 -14.97 -15.18
N LEU A 141 21.06 -15.64 -15.17
CA LEU A 141 19.87 -15.31 -14.40
C LEU A 141 19.54 -16.38 -13.34
N ALA A 142 20.33 -17.45 -13.23
CA ALA A 142 20.08 -18.53 -12.29
C ALA A 142 19.99 -17.97 -10.85
N GLN A 143 18.83 -18.15 -10.22
CA GLN A 143 18.56 -17.73 -8.84
C GLN A 143 18.94 -18.83 -7.86
N GLU A 144 18.99 -18.50 -6.56
CA GLU A 144 19.18 -19.51 -5.51
C GLU A 144 18.04 -20.55 -5.50
N LEU A 145 18.43 -21.83 -5.53
CA LEU A 145 17.52 -22.97 -5.57
C LEU A 145 17.52 -23.72 -4.23
N GLU A 146 16.34 -24.00 -3.70
CA GLU A 146 16.15 -24.93 -2.59
C GLU A 146 16.21 -26.37 -3.09
N LYS A 147 16.90 -27.24 -2.34
CA LYS A 147 17.01 -28.67 -2.64
C LYS A 147 15.97 -29.46 -1.85
N HIS A 148 14.92 -29.89 -2.55
CA HIS A 148 13.84 -30.69 -1.99
C HIS A 148 14.05 -32.17 -2.30
N LYS A 149 14.09 -33.01 -1.26
CA LYS A 149 14.14 -34.47 -1.41
C LYS A 149 12.73 -35.02 -1.60
N LEU A 150 12.55 -35.91 -2.56
CA LEU A 150 11.28 -36.61 -2.73
C LEU A 150 11.07 -37.65 -1.61
N PRO A 151 9.84 -37.84 -1.09
CA PRO A 151 9.57 -38.83 -0.03
C PRO A 151 9.95 -40.26 -0.41
N ASP A 152 9.70 -40.64 -1.67
CA ASP A 152 9.80 -42.02 -2.16
C ASP A 152 11.02 -42.26 -3.08
N SER A 153 11.98 -41.31 -3.16
CA SER A 153 13.21 -41.50 -3.92
C SER A 153 14.36 -40.66 -3.38
N GLU A 154 15.61 -41.12 -3.54
CA GLU A 154 16.81 -40.34 -3.20
C GLU A 154 17.02 -39.10 -4.11
N SER A 155 16.17 -38.91 -5.11
CA SER A 155 16.31 -37.80 -6.06
C SER A 155 16.01 -36.45 -5.39
N ILE A 156 16.85 -35.47 -5.75
CA ILE A 156 16.76 -34.09 -5.29
C ILE A 156 16.20 -33.24 -6.43
N ILE A 157 15.19 -32.45 -6.11
CA ILE A 157 14.59 -31.48 -7.02
C ILE A 157 14.99 -30.09 -6.56
N GLU A 158 15.41 -29.27 -7.51
CA GLU A 158 15.85 -27.90 -7.28
C GLU A 158 14.69 -26.94 -7.60
N ILE A 159 14.28 -26.15 -6.60
CA ILE A 159 13.11 -25.26 -6.67
C ILE A 159 13.58 -23.81 -6.48
N PRO A 160 13.22 -22.88 -7.36
CA PRO A 160 13.50 -21.46 -7.18
C PRO A 160 13.00 -20.92 -5.84
N THR A 161 13.78 -20.00 -5.27
CA THR A 161 13.41 -19.26 -4.04
C THR A 161 13.32 -17.75 -4.25
N GLN A 162 13.84 -17.24 -5.37
CA GLN A 162 13.88 -15.81 -5.69
C GLN A 162 13.27 -15.53 -7.07
N LEU A 163 12.56 -14.40 -7.19
CA LEU A 163 12.00 -13.88 -8.44
C LEU A 163 13.11 -13.52 -9.42
N SER A 164 12.97 -13.84 -10.71
CA SER A 164 13.98 -13.49 -11.73
C SER A 164 14.36 -12.01 -11.70
N ARG A 165 15.67 -11.77 -11.84
CA ARG A 165 16.32 -10.46 -11.69
C ARG A 165 15.65 -9.32 -12.47
N PHE A 166 15.10 -9.56 -13.66
CA PHE A 166 14.40 -8.54 -14.43
C PHE A 166 13.14 -8.01 -13.72
N TYR A 167 12.27 -8.92 -13.26
CA TYR A 167 11.05 -8.56 -12.53
C TYR A 167 11.38 -7.98 -11.16
N TYR A 168 12.34 -8.58 -10.43
CA TYR A 168 12.80 -8.06 -9.14
C TYR A 168 13.33 -6.62 -9.27
N ASN A 169 14.24 -6.36 -10.22
CA ASN A 169 14.81 -5.03 -10.42
C ASN A 169 13.75 -3.99 -10.80
N LEU A 170 12.77 -4.33 -11.65
CA LEU A 170 11.69 -3.40 -12.01
C LEU A 170 10.85 -3.01 -10.78
N LEU A 171 10.38 -4.00 -10.02
CA LEU A 171 9.60 -3.78 -8.79
C LEU A 171 10.41 -2.99 -7.75
N TYR A 172 11.69 -3.32 -7.58
CA TYR A 172 12.59 -2.62 -6.67
C TYR A 172 12.79 -1.15 -7.07
N SER A 173 13.06 -0.88 -8.36
CA SER A 173 13.25 0.48 -8.86
C SER A 173 11.99 1.34 -8.72
N ILE A 174 10.79 0.79 -8.94
CA ILE A 174 9.53 1.50 -8.70
C ILE A 174 9.38 1.86 -7.23
N CYS A 175 9.62 0.91 -6.31
CA CYS A 175 9.61 1.17 -4.88
C CYS A 175 10.67 2.22 -4.47
N GLN A 176 11.87 2.13 -5.03
CA GLN A 176 12.98 3.06 -4.75
C GLN A 176 12.66 4.47 -5.23
N LYS A 177 12.16 4.65 -6.46
CA LYS A 177 11.74 5.96 -6.98
C LYS A 177 10.60 6.54 -6.15
N SER A 178 9.54 5.76 -5.86
CA SER A 178 8.45 6.17 -4.98
C SER A 178 8.95 6.66 -3.61
N ASN A 179 9.89 5.93 -3.00
CA ASN A 179 10.50 6.29 -1.72
C ASN A 179 11.43 7.52 -1.82
N SER A 180 12.12 7.75 -2.94
CA SER A 180 12.95 8.95 -3.15
C SER A 180 12.11 10.24 -3.19
N TYR A 181 10.88 10.18 -3.72
CA TYR A 181 9.89 11.27 -3.61
C TYR A 181 9.12 11.28 -2.29
N SER A 182 9.40 10.31 -1.41
CA SER A 182 8.76 10.04 -0.11
C SER A 182 7.27 9.70 -0.17
N VAL A 183 6.70 9.33 -1.33
CA VAL A 183 5.25 9.14 -1.48
C VAL A 183 4.74 7.73 -1.17
N GLY A 184 5.62 6.72 -1.13
CA GLY A 184 5.22 5.30 -1.03
C GLY A 184 4.35 4.94 0.17
N HIS A 185 4.63 5.51 1.34
CA HIS A 185 3.84 5.29 2.56
C HIS A 185 2.51 6.08 2.59
N LEU A 186 2.21 6.87 1.56
CA LEU A 186 0.97 7.63 1.41
C LEU A 186 -0.02 6.99 0.44
N PHE A 187 0.29 5.80 -0.07
CA PHE A 187 -0.63 5.09 -0.93
C PHE A 187 -1.85 4.65 -0.13
N THR A 188 -3.01 5.15 -0.51
CA THR A 188 -4.29 4.67 0.00
C THR A 188 -4.65 3.36 -0.68
N ARG A 189 -5.63 2.62 -0.15
CA ARG A 189 -6.15 1.42 -0.82
C ARG A 189 -6.55 1.68 -2.27
N ASN A 190 -7.11 2.85 -2.58
CA ASN A 190 -7.50 3.21 -3.95
C ASN A 190 -6.27 3.37 -4.86
N VAL A 191 -5.26 4.11 -4.40
CA VAL A 191 -4.00 4.34 -5.13
C VAL A 191 -3.24 3.03 -5.32
N THR A 192 -3.07 2.22 -4.27
CA THR A 192 -2.45 0.89 -4.36
C THR A 192 -3.22 -0.03 -5.30
N THR A 193 -4.56 -0.03 -5.28
CA THR A 193 -5.37 -0.86 -6.20
C THR A 193 -5.12 -0.46 -7.65
N ARG A 194 -5.13 0.84 -7.98
CA ARG A 194 -4.83 1.30 -9.34
C ARG A 194 -3.42 0.90 -9.78
N ILE A 195 -2.41 1.15 -8.94
CA ILE A 195 -1.01 0.83 -9.21
C ILE A 195 -0.84 -0.68 -9.43
N ALA A 196 -1.46 -1.51 -8.59
CA ALA A 196 -1.43 -2.96 -8.71
C ALA A 196 -2.10 -3.45 -10.01
N THR A 197 -3.20 -2.84 -10.44
CA THR A 197 -3.83 -3.14 -11.74
C THR A 197 -2.90 -2.80 -12.91
N ILE A 198 -2.35 -1.58 -12.95
CA ILE A 198 -1.46 -1.13 -14.04
C ILE A 198 -0.20 -1.99 -14.11
N LEU A 199 0.44 -2.27 -12.97
CA LEU A 199 1.57 -3.18 -12.91
C LEU A 199 1.18 -4.61 -13.32
N GLY A 200 0.03 -5.09 -12.86
CA GLY A 200 -0.52 -6.40 -13.24
C GLY A 200 -0.73 -6.55 -14.75
N GLU A 201 -1.16 -5.51 -15.45
CA GLU A 201 -1.32 -5.50 -16.92
C GLU A 201 0.00 -5.41 -17.69
N ILE A 202 0.95 -4.59 -17.22
CA ILE A 202 2.27 -4.44 -17.87
C ILE A 202 3.08 -5.73 -17.70
N LEU A 203 3.13 -6.23 -16.47
CA LEU A 203 3.89 -7.42 -16.11
C LEU A 203 3.26 -8.68 -16.70
N SER A 204 1.93 -8.78 -16.84
CA SER A 204 1.31 -9.95 -17.46
C SER A 204 1.62 -10.06 -18.95
N LYS A 205 1.58 -8.97 -19.70
CA LYS A 205 1.97 -8.93 -21.13
C LYS A 205 3.41 -9.43 -21.32
N SER A 206 4.34 -8.90 -20.51
CA SER A 206 5.74 -9.35 -20.50
C SER A 206 5.89 -10.83 -20.09
N MET A 207 5.09 -11.30 -19.12
CA MET A 207 5.16 -12.68 -18.64
C MET A 207 4.58 -13.66 -19.67
N ILE A 208 3.50 -13.31 -20.37
CA ILE A 208 2.94 -14.10 -21.47
C ILE A 208 3.94 -14.19 -22.64
N GLU A 209 4.61 -13.09 -23.00
CA GLU A 209 5.67 -13.11 -24.01
C GLU A 209 6.85 -14.00 -23.58
N THR A 210 7.29 -13.87 -22.33
CA THR A 210 8.33 -14.70 -21.72
C THR A 210 7.95 -16.19 -21.74
N ALA A 211 6.72 -16.53 -21.33
CA ALA A 211 6.19 -17.89 -21.35
C ALA A 211 6.15 -18.47 -22.76
N LYS A 212 5.70 -17.70 -23.76
CA LYS A 212 5.69 -18.10 -25.18
C LYS A 212 7.10 -18.34 -25.72
N SER A 213 8.08 -17.50 -25.36
CA SER A 213 9.49 -17.65 -25.77
C SER A 213 10.30 -18.67 -24.96
N CYS A 214 9.81 -19.12 -23.80
CA CYS A 214 10.50 -20.09 -22.94
C CYS A 214 10.85 -21.39 -23.70
N CYS A 215 12.10 -21.83 -23.61
CA CYS A 215 12.51 -23.17 -24.07
C CYS A 215 11.98 -24.28 -23.15
N SER A 216 11.95 -25.53 -23.64
CA SER A 216 11.50 -26.72 -22.88
C SER A 216 12.52 -27.26 -21.86
N SER A 217 13.42 -26.40 -21.36
CA SER A 217 14.43 -26.81 -20.38
C SER A 217 13.85 -26.70 -18.98
N THR A 218 13.82 -27.80 -18.23
CA THR A 218 13.19 -27.87 -16.91
C THR A 218 13.57 -26.70 -15.99
N PRO A 219 14.85 -26.37 -15.73
CA PRO A 219 15.19 -25.23 -14.86
C PRO A 219 14.60 -23.88 -15.31
N VAL A 220 14.54 -23.65 -16.63
CA VAL A 220 13.98 -22.41 -17.19
C VAL A 220 12.46 -22.38 -17.04
N CYS A 221 11.78 -23.48 -17.40
CA CYS A 221 10.34 -23.61 -17.21
C CYS A 221 9.94 -23.45 -15.73
N THR A 222 10.69 -24.08 -14.83
CA THR A 222 10.49 -24.02 -13.38
C THR A 222 10.63 -22.58 -12.85
N GLN A 223 11.63 -21.81 -13.30
CA GLN A 223 11.75 -20.38 -12.93
C GLN A 223 10.60 -19.53 -13.50
N VAL A 224 10.25 -19.69 -14.78
CA VAL A 224 9.18 -18.85 -15.38
C VAL A 224 7.82 -19.15 -14.72
N GLN A 225 7.53 -20.41 -14.37
CA GLN A 225 6.35 -20.74 -13.56
C GLN A 225 6.41 -20.14 -12.15
N PHE A 226 7.59 -20.14 -11.52
CA PHE A 226 7.80 -19.53 -10.20
C PHE A 226 7.51 -18.03 -10.22
N ASP A 227 8.12 -17.32 -11.18
CA ASP A 227 7.92 -15.89 -11.38
C ASP A 227 6.45 -15.56 -11.64
N ALA A 228 5.79 -16.30 -12.54
CA ALA A 228 4.37 -16.11 -12.85
C ALA A 228 3.47 -16.34 -11.63
N LYS A 229 3.76 -17.37 -10.81
CA LYS A 229 3.05 -17.59 -9.53
C LYS A 229 3.27 -16.45 -8.52
N ILE A 230 4.49 -15.92 -8.40
CA ILE A 230 4.77 -14.76 -7.54
C ILE A 230 3.96 -13.54 -8.00
N LEU A 231 4.02 -13.22 -9.29
CA LEU A 231 3.32 -12.05 -9.83
C LEU A 231 1.80 -12.21 -9.74
N PHE A 232 1.27 -13.43 -9.91
CA PHE A 232 -0.12 -13.75 -9.60
C PHE A 232 -0.47 -13.46 -8.12
N PHE A 233 0.34 -13.90 -7.16
CA PHE A 233 0.07 -13.64 -5.74
C PHE A 233 0.24 -12.17 -5.34
N MET A 234 1.04 -11.38 -6.06
CA MET A 234 1.21 -9.94 -5.80
C MET A 234 0.09 -9.07 -6.40
N PHE A 235 -0.38 -9.41 -7.60
CA PHE A 235 -1.26 -8.53 -8.40
C PHE A 235 -2.63 -9.13 -8.75
N LEU A 236 -2.83 -10.44 -8.52
CA LEU A 236 -4.08 -11.18 -8.76
C LEU A 236 -4.61 -11.14 -10.21
N ASN A 237 -3.78 -10.74 -11.18
CA ASN A 237 -4.15 -10.79 -12.60
C ASN A 237 -4.13 -12.24 -13.12
N LYS A 238 -5.25 -12.69 -13.70
CA LYS A 238 -5.44 -14.06 -14.21
C LYS A 238 -4.51 -14.40 -15.38
N ASP A 239 -4.07 -13.41 -16.15
CA ASP A 239 -3.11 -13.57 -17.24
C ASP A 239 -1.80 -14.26 -16.80
N PHE A 240 -1.38 -14.09 -15.53
CA PHE A 240 -0.22 -14.81 -15.00
C PHE A 240 -0.46 -16.33 -14.93
N MET A 241 -1.70 -16.76 -14.70
CA MET A 241 -2.07 -18.17 -14.72
C MET A 241 -2.18 -18.74 -16.15
N GLU A 242 -2.51 -17.90 -17.15
CA GLU A 242 -2.34 -18.26 -18.57
C GLU A 242 -0.86 -18.50 -18.89
N ALA A 243 0.03 -17.61 -18.44
CA ALA A 243 1.47 -17.79 -18.61
C ALA A 243 2.00 -19.06 -17.92
N VAL A 244 1.49 -19.42 -16.73
CA VAL A 244 1.79 -20.72 -16.10
C VAL A 244 1.38 -21.87 -17.01
N GLN A 245 0.16 -21.88 -17.54
CA GLN A 245 -0.33 -22.95 -18.43
C GLN A 245 0.54 -23.11 -19.69
N ILE A 246 0.89 -22.00 -20.35
CA ILE A 246 1.77 -21.99 -21.53
C ILE A 246 3.15 -22.63 -21.25
N VAL A 247 3.66 -22.50 -20.02
CA VAL A 247 4.94 -23.13 -19.62
C VAL A 247 4.72 -24.58 -19.18
N GLU A 248 3.62 -24.91 -18.50
CA GLU A 248 3.26 -26.28 -18.13
C GLU A 248 3.13 -27.21 -19.34
N GLU A 249 2.61 -26.71 -20.48
CA GLU A 249 2.54 -27.45 -21.76
C GLU A 249 3.91 -27.81 -22.35
N LYS A 250 4.98 -27.12 -21.92
CA LYS A 250 6.37 -27.35 -22.38
C LYS A 250 7.15 -28.29 -21.47
N MET A 251 6.54 -28.76 -20.38
CA MET A 251 7.15 -29.65 -19.39
C MET A 251 6.57 -31.06 -19.47
N ASP A 252 7.37 -32.03 -19.05
CA ASP A 252 6.89 -33.39 -18.85
C ASP A 252 5.81 -33.45 -17.72
N PRO A 253 4.71 -34.22 -17.89
CA PRO A 253 3.62 -34.29 -16.92
C PRO A 253 4.01 -34.78 -15.52
N ILE A 254 5.00 -35.68 -15.41
CA ILE A 254 5.49 -36.19 -14.12
C ILE A 254 6.23 -35.05 -13.40
N THR A 255 7.13 -34.38 -14.13
CA THR A 255 7.89 -33.23 -13.67
C THR A 255 6.98 -32.09 -13.18
N ARG A 256 5.93 -31.76 -13.95
CA ARG A 256 4.89 -30.80 -13.57
C ARG A 256 4.20 -31.19 -12.27
N THR A 257 3.75 -32.44 -12.16
CA THR A 257 3.01 -32.94 -10.99
C THR A 257 3.83 -32.79 -9.71
N ILE A 258 5.11 -33.14 -9.77
CA ILE A 258 6.01 -33.06 -8.62
C ILE A 258 6.32 -31.62 -8.21
N LEU A 259 6.50 -30.71 -9.18
CA LEU A 259 6.86 -29.31 -8.91
C LEU A 259 5.68 -28.43 -8.47
N ALA A 260 4.44 -28.83 -8.75
CA ALA A 260 3.26 -27.98 -8.59
C ALA A 260 3.04 -27.44 -7.16
N GLU A 261 3.12 -28.29 -6.15
CA GLU A 261 2.99 -27.88 -4.74
C GLU A 261 4.22 -27.10 -4.24
N PRO A 262 5.47 -27.60 -4.38
CA PRO A 262 6.64 -26.89 -3.85
C PRO A 262 6.86 -25.50 -4.49
N LEU A 263 6.64 -25.35 -5.80
CA LEU A 263 6.65 -24.03 -6.45
C LEU A 263 5.61 -23.08 -5.86
N THR A 264 4.40 -23.59 -5.60
CA THR A 264 3.31 -22.80 -5.04
C THR A 264 3.58 -22.40 -3.59
N LYS A 265 4.22 -23.28 -2.80
CA LYS A 265 4.69 -22.99 -1.44
C LYS A 265 5.75 -21.88 -1.46
N ASN A 266 6.80 -22.04 -2.26
CA ASN A 266 7.92 -21.09 -2.29
C ASN A 266 7.50 -19.72 -2.86
N ALA A 267 6.59 -19.68 -3.85
CA ALA A 267 6.08 -18.42 -4.39
C ALA A 267 5.30 -17.62 -3.33
N LYS A 268 4.46 -18.28 -2.52
CA LYS A 268 3.77 -17.63 -1.39
C LYS A 268 4.74 -17.17 -0.31
N LEU A 269 5.73 -17.99 0.04
CA LEU A 269 6.79 -17.62 1.00
C LEU A 269 7.59 -16.39 0.54
N PHE A 270 7.91 -16.29 -0.76
CA PHE A 270 8.58 -15.12 -1.34
C PHE A 270 7.74 -13.86 -1.16
N VAL A 271 6.45 -13.89 -1.52
CA VAL A 271 5.56 -12.71 -1.37
C VAL A 271 5.41 -12.33 0.10
N GLN A 272 5.25 -13.30 1.00
CA GLN A 272 5.21 -13.06 2.45
C GLN A 272 6.50 -12.37 2.96
N ARG A 273 7.68 -12.92 2.64
CA ARG A 273 8.98 -12.33 3.04
C ARG A 273 9.24 -10.96 2.44
N THR A 274 8.80 -10.71 1.22
CA THR A 274 9.00 -9.43 0.52
C THR A 274 7.90 -8.39 0.78
N THR A 275 6.93 -8.67 1.66
CA THR A 275 5.85 -7.72 2.05
C THR A 275 6.41 -6.37 2.51
N LEU A 276 7.52 -6.33 3.25
CA LEU A 276 8.13 -5.05 3.68
C LEU A 276 8.76 -4.25 2.53
N LEU A 277 9.13 -4.91 1.43
CA LEU A 277 9.81 -4.30 0.28
C LEU A 277 8.82 -3.90 -0.83
N PHE A 278 7.83 -4.75 -1.09
CA PHE A 278 6.87 -4.58 -2.19
C PHE A 278 5.41 -4.38 -1.73
N GLY A 279 5.12 -4.39 -0.42
CA GLY A 279 3.75 -4.33 0.10
C GLY A 279 2.97 -3.07 -0.29
N GLN A 280 3.67 -1.94 -0.53
CA GLN A 280 3.02 -0.73 -1.07
C GLN A 280 2.44 -0.92 -2.48
N LEU A 281 2.90 -1.92 -3.23
CA LEU A 281 2.39 -2.29 -4.56
C LEU A 281 1.32 -3.41 -4.49
N GLN A 282 1.01 -3.95 -3.31
CA GLN A 282 0.11 -5.09 -3.11
C GLN A 282 -1.21 -4.63 -2.47
N VAL A 283 -2.35 -5.00 -3.05
CA VAL A 283 -3.69 -4.57 -2.58
C VAL A 283 -4.11 -5.23 -1.28
N GLU A 284 -3.70 -6.49 -1.08
CA GLU A 284 -3.92 -7.24 0.14
C GLU A 284 -2.61 -7.86 0.63
N PRO A 285 -2.35 -7.87 1.95
CA PRO A 285 -1.22 -8.61 2.48
C PRO A 285 -1.45 -10.12 2.26
N PRO A 286 -0.41 -10.90 1.91
CA PRO A 286 -0.52 -12.33 1.59
C PRO A 286 -0.96 -13.23 2.77
N THR A 287 -1.24 -12.64 3.94
CA THR A 287 -1.75 -13.30 5.15
C THR A 287 -3.27 -13.35 5.21
N SER A 288 -4.00 -12.57 4.39
CA SER A 288 -5.49 -12.53 4.42
C SER A 288 -6.15 -13.79 3.86
N SER A 289 -5.50 -14.45 2.89
CA SER A 289 -6.10 -15.52 2.08
C SER A 289 -5.69 -16.94 2.46
N SER A 290 -4.79 -17.12 3.44
CA SER A 290 -4.53 -18.43 4.06
C SER A 290 -4.29 -18.29 5.56
N SER A 291 -5.28 -18.69 6.36
CA SER A 291 -5.27 -18.74 7.84
C SER A 291 -4.38 -19.84 8.43
N LYS A 292 -3.34 -20.25 7.70
CA LYS A 292 -2.24 -21.09 8.16
C LYS A 292 -0.95 -20.37 7.80
N GLU A 293 -0.15 -20.03 8.80
CA GLU A 293 1.26 -19.70 8.59
C GLU A 293 1.90 -20.88 7.83
N ILE A 294 2.67 -20.58 6.79
CA ILE A 294 3.28 -21.62 5.97
C ILE A 294 4.42 -22.22 6.79
N GLU A 295 4.24 -23.44 7.30
CA GLU A 295 5.25 -24.14 8.09
C GLU A 295 6.59 -24.18 7.33
N LEU A 296 7.58 -23.52 7.92
CA LEU A 296 8.94 -23.39 7.39
C LEU A 296 9.66 -24.72 7.51
N ALA A 297 10.38 -25.14 6.46
CA ALA A 297 11.30 -26.26 6.58
C ALA A 297 12.47 -25.87 7.53
N PRO A 298 13.07 -26.82 8.27
CA PRO A 298 14.19 -26.52 9.19
C PRO A 298 15.41 -25.84 8.54
N SER A 299 15.58 -26.01 7.23
CA SER A 299 16.57 -25.32 6.39
C SER A 299 16.37 -23.79 6.31
N TYR A 300 15.15 -23.31 6.57
CA TYR A 300 14.85 -21.88 6.60
C TYR A 300 14.99 -21.25 7.99
N THR A 301 15.00 -22.05 9.06
CA THR A 301 15.20 -21.52 10.42
C THR A 301 16.65 -21.06 10.66
N SER A 302 17.59 -21.48 9.82
CA SER A 302 18.97 -20.99 9.78
C SER A 302 19.16 -19.74 8.90
N LEU A 303 18.18 -19.37 8.07
CA LEU A 303 18.15 -18.07 7.38
C LEU A 303 17.52 -17.03 8.32
N ILE A 304 18.38 -16.50 9.17
CA ILE A 304 18.12 -15.47 10.17
C ILE A 304 17.21 -14.36 9.63
N ASP A 305 16.27 -13.95 10.48
CA ASP A 305 15.46 -12.75 10.37
C ASP A 305 16.03 -11.65 9.47
N ILE A 306 15.38 -11.41 8.32
CA ILE A 306 15.32 -10.05 7.72
C ILE A 306 14.18 -9.26 8.39
N VAL A 307 14.05 -9.41 9.71
CA VAL A 307 13.66 -8.28 10.55
C VAL A 307 14.88 -7.37 10.55
N PRO A 308 14.77 -6.08 10.20
CA PRO A 308 15.87 -5.17 10.43
C PRO A 308 16.10 -5.12 11.94
N MET A 309 17.15 -5.81 12.43
CA MET A 309 17.61 -5.72 13.81
C MET A 309 18.23 -4.34 14.04
N ILE A 310 17.36 -3.34 14.14
CA ILE A 310 17.68 -2.01 14.62
C ILE A 310 17.84 -2.18 16.13
N THR A 311 19.03 -2.63 16.54
CA THR A 311 19.38 -3.02 17.92
C THR A 311 19.29 -1.86 18.92
N ASN A 312 19.00 -0.64 18.46
CA ASN A 312 18.82 0.57 19.28
C ASN A 312 17.61 1.42 18.84
N ILE A 313 16.42 0.83 18.67
CA ILE A 313 15.18 1.64 18.72
C ILE A 313 14.85 1.92 20.19
N PRO A 314 14.73 3.18 20.63
CA PRO A 314 14.11 3.48 21.92
C PRO A 314 12.67 2.99 21.89
N ARG A 315 12.38 1.89 22.60
CA ARG A 315 11.05 1.28 22.66
C ARG A 315 10.05 2.34 23.09
N LEU A 316 8.92 2.44 22.37
CA LEU A 316 7.78 3.23 22.81
C LEU A 316 7.46 2.82 24.27
N PRO A 317 7.36 3.76 25.21
CA PRO A 317 7.05 3.41 26.59
C PRO A 317 5.69 2.72 26.61
N LEU A 318 5.63 1.54 27.25
CA LEU A 318 4.41 0.78 27.41
C LEU A 318 3.33 1.67 28.04
N ILE A 319 2.15 1.71 27.43
CA ILE A 319 0.99 2.43 27.97
C ILE A 319 0.72 1.85 29.38
N PRO A 320 0.82 2.65 30.45
CA PRO A 320 0.63 2.13 31.80
C PRO A 320 -0.85 1.74 32.00
N GLY A 321 -1.13 0.44 32.06
CA GLY A 321 -2.51 -0.04 32.29
C GLY A 321 -2.83 -1.48 31.88
N LEU A 322 -2.02 -2.13 31.03
CA LEU A 322 -2.28 -3.49 30.53
C LEU A 322 -1.37 -4.59 31.11
N SER A 323 -0.54 -4.27 32.10
CA SER A 323 0.46 -5.18 32.69
C SER A 323 -0.08 -6.08 33.81
N VAL A 324 -1.34 -6.53 33.75
CA VAL A 324 -1.90 -7.57 34.63
C VAL A 324 -2.86 -8.49 33.87
N ILE A 325 -2.32 -9.27 32.92
CA ILE A 325 -2.91 -10.56 32.53
C ILE A 325 -1.77 -11.58 32.58
N GLU A 326 -1.49 -12.07 33.80
CA GLU A 326 -0.60 -13.22 33.97
C GLU A 326 -1.22 -14.44 33.29
N HIS A 327 -0.44 -15.13 32.46
CA HIS A 327 -0.79 -16.46 31.98
C HIS A 327 -0.87 -17.43 33.15
N LYS A 328 -2.09 -17.74 33.62
CA LYS A 328 -2.32 -18.89 34.51
C LYS A 328 -2.65 -20.12 33.67
N THR A 329 -1.70 -21.05 33.67
CA THR A 329 -1.80 -22.40 33.16
C THR A 329 -3.02 -23.13 33.75
N ILE A 330 -3.65 -23.97 32.94
CA ILE A 330 -4.81 -24.78 33.34
C ILE A 330 -4.31 -26.05 34.03
N GLU A 331 -4.50 -26.17 35.35
CA GLU A 331 -4.61 -27.47 36.03
C GLU A 331 -5.69 -27.46 37.15
N GLU A 332 -6.54 -28.50 37.07
CA GLU A 332 -7.46 -29.12 38.04
C GLU A 332 -8.08 -28.39 39.28
N LYS A 333 -9.40 -28.19 39.16
CA LYS A 333 -10.47 -28.57 40.12
C LYS A 333 -10.69 -27.78 41.45
N PRO A 334 -11.90 -27.87 42.06
CA PRO A 334 -12.53 -26.71 42.73
C PRO A 334 -12.75 -26.88 44.24
N LYS A 335 -13.08 -25.76 44.93
CA LYS A 335 -14.08 -25.68 46.02
C LYS A 335 -14.39 -24.25 46.48
N ASP A 336 -15.66 -24.07 46.86
CA ASP A 336 -16.23 -23.19 47.90
C ASP A 336 -15.84 -21.70 48.03
N ALA A 337 -16.84 -20.82 47.82
CA ALA A 337 -17.24 -19.66 48.67
C ALA A 337 -17.92 -18.55 47.81
N LEU A 338 -19.23 -18.56 47.62
CA LEU A 338 -20.25 -17.88 48.45
C LEU A 338 -20.07 -16.36 48.68
N LYS A 339 -21.08 -15.62 48.16
CA LYS A 339 -21.80 -14.45 48.73
C LYS A 339 -21.33 -13.01 48.39
N LYS A 340 -22.25 -12.33 47.67
CA LYS A 340 -22.87 -11.00 47.97
C LYS A 340 -21.92 -9.76 47.89
N LYS A 341 -22.37 -8.56 47.52
CA LYS A 341 -23.72 -7.98 47.32
C LYS A 341 -23.60 -6.68 46.46
N LYS A 342 -24.73 -6.26 45.86
CA LYS A 342 -25.23 -4.86 45.66
C LYS A 342 -24.42 -3.72 46.34
N GLN A 343 -24.33 -2.48 45.86
CA GLN A 343 -24.96 -1.66 44.79
C GLN A 343 -24.02 -0.42 44.61
N ASP A 344 -24.13 0.55 43.68
CA ASP A 344 -25.14 1.00 42.71
C ASP A 344 -24.48 1.88 41.59
N GLY A 345 -25.26 2.61 40.77
CA GLY A 345 -24.88 3.97 40.34
C GLY A 345 -24.43 4.23 38.89
N SER A 346 -25.32 4.01 37.92
CA SER A 346 -25.48 4.77 36.66
C SER A 346 -24.30 5.60 36.10
N LYS A 347 -23.66 5.09 35.04
CA LYS A 347 -23.40 5.88 33.81
C LYS A 347 -23.60 5.00 32.58
N VAL A 348 -24.48 5.42 31.68
CA VAL A 348 -24.60 4.84 30.33
C VAL A 348 -23.37 5.24 29.53
N PHE A 349 -22.63 4.25 29.05
CA PHE A 349 -21.62 4.39 28.00
C PHE A 349 -21.82 3.19 27.08
N ASP A 350 -22.08 3.43 25.80
CA ASP A 350 -22.52 2.39 24.87
C ASP A 350 -21.47 1.30 24.68
N GLN A 351 -21.89 0.06 24.93
CA GLN A 351 -21.14 -1.12 24.55
C GLN A 351 -21.26 -1.32 23.03
N SER A 352 -20.17 -1.09 22.31
CA SER A 352 -19.90 -1.77 21.03
C SER A 352 -18.51 -2.41 21.05
N SER A 353 -18.30 -3.25 22.06
CA SER A 353 -17.13 -4.11 22.18
C SER A 353 -17.24 -5.33 21.25
N LEU A 354 -16.16 -5.59 20.50
CA LEU A 354 -15.84 -6.87 19.85
C LEU A 354 -16.91 -7.48 18.91
N THR A 355 -16.95 -6.99 17.66
CA THR A 355 -17.31 -7.80 16.49
C THR A 355 -16.32 -7.57 15.35
N GLY A 356 -15.49 -8.57 15.06
CA GLY A 356 -14.73 -8.72 13.80
C GLY A 356 -13.61 -7.72 13.51
N LEU A 357 -12.41 -8.23 13.22
CA LEU A 357 -11.36 -7.51 12.49
C LEU A 357 -11.75 -7.35 11.00
N LEU A 358 -12.87 -6.70 10.72
CA LEU A 358 -13.10 -6.07 9.42
C LEU A 358 -12.35 -4.75 9.43
N ALA A 359 -11.16 -4.76 8.82
CA ALA A 359 -10.33 -3.57 8.67
C ALA A 359 -11.14 -2.48 7.93
N LYS A 360 -11.60 -1.47 8.67
CA LYS A 360 -12.07 -0.22 8.06
C LYS A 360 -10.94 0.34 7.20
N PRO A 361 -11.21 0.81 5.97
CA PRO A 361 -10.16 1.34 5.12
C PRO A 361 -9.46 2.50 5.83
N SER A 362 -8.12 2.43 5.91
CA SER A 362 -7.29 3.53 6.40
C SER A 362 -7.41 4.70 5.45
N SER A 363 -8.24 5.68 5.81
CA SER A 363 -8.35 6.94 5.06
C SER A 363 -7.07 7.76 5.23
N ILE A 364 -6.82 8.68 4.30
CA ILE A 364 -5.72 9.67 4.40
C ILE A 364 -5.74 10.37 5.77
N SER A 365 -6.93 10.65 6.33
CA SER A 365 -7.10 11.23 7.67
C SER A 365 -6.40 10.45 8.78
N SER A 366 -6.27 9.13 8.68
CA SER A 366 -5.58 8.29 9.67
C SER A 366 -4.04 8.39 9.65
N PHE A 367 -3.48 9.00 8.59
CA PHE A 367 -2.05 9.30 8.48
C PHE A 367 -1.71 10.74 8.94
N VAL A 368 -2.69 11.64 9.05
CA VAL A 368 -2.51 13.10 9.28
C VAL A 368 -1.69 13.42 10.53
N ASP A 369 -1.81 12.63 11.60
CA ASP A 369 -1.12 12.90 12.87
C ASP A 369 0.38 12.52 12.91
N LYS A 370 0.95 12.02 11.80
CA LYS A 370 2.31 11.44 11.76
C LYS A 370 3.35 12.22 10.95
N PHE A 371 3.01 13.39 10.41
CA PHE A 371 3.91 14.15 9.53
C PHE A 371 4.89 15.07 10.27
N SER A 372 6.13 15.18 9.76
CA SER A 372 7.08 16.20 10.19
C SER A 372 7.06 17.42 9.26
N SER A 373 7.28 18.62 9.81
CA SER A 373 7.18 19.90 9.11
C SER A 373 8.21 20.12 7.99
N ASN A 374 9.18 19.22 7.80
CA ASN A 374 10.17 19.31 6.72
C ASN A 374 9.60 18.97 5.33
N TRP A 375 8.41 18.35 5.25
CA TRP A 375 7.79 17.92 4.00
C TRP A 375 7.42 19.03 3.01
N PHE A 376 7.19 20.25 3.48
CA PHE A 376 6.74 21.37 2.63
C PHE A 376 7.86 22.34 2.21
N LYS A 377 9.09 22.09 2.68
CA LYS A 377 10.22 23.05 2.59
C LYS A 377 10.94 23.10 1.24
N ASN A 378 10.70 22.12 0.37
CA ASN A 378 11.11 22.13 -1.03
C ASN A 378 9.83 22.24 -1.90
#